data_AF-A0A381YW31-F1
#
_entry.id   AF-A0A381YW31-F1
#
_cell.length_a   1.000
_cell.length_b   1.000
_cell.length_c   1.000
_cell.angle_alpha   90.00
_cell.angle_beta   90.00
_cell.angle_gamma   90.00
#
_symmetry.space_group_name_H-M   'P 1'
#
loop_
_entity.id
_entity.type
_entity.pdbx_description
1 polymer ?
#
loop_
_entity_poly.entity_id
_entity_poly.type
_entity_poly.pdbx_seq_one_letter_code
_entity_poly.pdbx_strand_id
1 'polypeptide(L)'
;MFNTEHLQEKWQPVLEHPDLPEIKDPYRRAVTTVILENQEKAMSEDREFLGEATPANATGANIANWDPILISLVRRAMPSLIAYDICGVQPMTGPTGLIFAMKARYTSQAGNEALFNEANTAFAMQKAGGTATQVGADVVSAITTTNYSVQHGMTTTTAEGLGNAYTPTVNAFAEMAFSIEKSTVTARSRALKAEYTMELAQDLKAIHGLDAETELANILSAEILAEINREVIRTIYITSKNGAQTNVTTAGTFDLDTDSGGRWSVEKFKGLMFSMERDANVIARDTRRGKGNILICSADVASAMTMAGLLDYQSALQDNLNVDSTGNTFAGVLNGRLKVYVDPYANMGVPYTGSGASANQYYCVGYKGTSPYDAGLFYCPYVPLQMVRAVGENS
;
A
#
# COMPACT_ATOMS: atom_id res chain seq x y z
N MET A 1 -55.16 -43.09 -36.89
CA MET A 1 -53.86 -43.75 -36.67
C MET A 1 -52.99 -43.41 -37.86
N PHE A 2 -52.19 -42.35 -37.74
CA PHE A 2 -51.39 -41.79 -38.83
C PHE A 2 -49.98 -41.52 -38.30
N ASN A 3 -48.96 -42.05 -38.98
CA ASN A 3 -47.55 -41.65 -38.94
C ASN A 3 -46.81 -41.63 -37.58
N THR A 4 -46.90 -42.67 -36.74
CA THR A 4 -46.04 -42.79 -35.52
C THR A 4 -44.91 -43.81 -35.64
N GLU A 5 -44.89 -44.68 -36.65
CA GLU A 5 -43.86 -45.73 -36.82
C GLU A 5 -42.45 -45.13 -36.98
N HIS A 6 -42.31 -44.11 -37.82
CA HIS A 6 -41.05 -43.39 -38.00
C HIS A 6 -40.57 -42.69 -36.69
N LEU A 7 -41.49 -42.23 -35.85
CA LEU A 7 -41.14 -41.62 -34.56
C LEU A 7 -40.74 -42.69 -33.53
N GLN A 8 -41.33 -43.88 -33.59
CA GLN A 8 -40.94 -45.01 -32.77
C GLN A 8 -39.53 -45.51 -33.09
N GLU A 9 -39.13 -45.50 -34.37
CA GLU A 9 -37.76 -45.80 -34.78
C GLU A 9 -36.75 -44.75 -34.29
N LYS A 10 -37.05 -43.45 -34.45
CA LYS A 10 -36.19 -42.35 -33.98
C LYS A 10 -35.94 -42.41 -32.47
N TRP A 11 -36.98 -42.69 -31.68
CA TRP A 11 -36.94 -42.69 -30.22
C TRP A 11 -36.71 -44.08 -29.61
N GLN A 12 -36.47 -45.11 -30.43
CA GLN A 12 -36.25 -46.49 -29.98
C GLN A 12 -35.19 -46.63 -28.87
N PRO A 13 -34.02 -45.95 -28.94
CA PRO A 13 -33.00 -46.05 -27.89
C PRO A 13 -33.46 -45.57 -26.50
N VAL A 14 -34.44 -44.67 -26.45
CA VAL A 14 -35.00 -44.13 -25.20
C VAL A 14 -36.16 -45.00 -24.70
N LEU A 15 -36.97 -45.53 -25.61
CA LEU A 15 -38.10 -46.39 -25.29
C LEU A 15 -37.68 -47.79 -24.79
N GLU A 16 -36.51 -48.27 -25.24
CA GLU A 16 -35.97 -49.59 -24.91
C GLU A 16 -34.74 -49.50 -23.98
N HIS A 17 -34.54 -48.36 -23.31
CA HIS A 17 -33.42 -48.17 -22.39
C HIS A 17 -33.52 -49.14 -21.20
N PRO A 18 -32.46 -49.89 -20.86
CA PRO A 18 -32.51 -50.99 -19.88
C PRO A 18 -32.87 -50.55 -18.45
N ASP A 19 -32.66 -49.28 -18.12
CA ASP A 19 -32.96 -48.71 -16.80
C ASP A 19 -34.41 -48.20 -16.66
N LEU A 20 -35.23 -48.28 -17.72
CA LEU A 20 -36.62 -47.82 -17.72
C LEU A 20 -37.60 -49.00 -17.86
N PRO A 21 -38.77 -48.96 -17.19
CA PRO A 21 -39.77 -50.01 -17.31
C PRO A 21 -40.34 -50.08 -18.72
N GLU A 22 -40.29 -51.27 -19.33
CA GLU A 22 -40.73 -51.51 -20.70
C GLU A 22 -42.23 -51.19 -20.91
N ILE A 23 -42.52 -50.33 -21.90
CA ILE A 23 -43.89 -49.95 -22.26
C ILE A 23 -44.49 -51.04 -23.16
N LYS A 24 -45.29 -51.94 -22.57
CA LYS A 24 -45.92 -53.08 -23.28
C LYS A 24 -47.14 -52.72 -24.12
N ASP A 25 -47.83 -51.62 -23.81
CA ASP A 25 -49.05 -51.18 -24.50
C ASP A 25 -48.70 -50.38 -25.78
N PRO A 26 -49.10 -50.85 -26.98
CA PRO A 26 -48.81 -50.17 -28.24
C PRO A 26 -49.34 -48.75 -28.33
N TYR A 27 -50.49 -48.46 -27.71
CA TYR A 27 -51.10 -47.13 -27.75
C TYR A 27 -50.33 -46.16 -26.85
N ARG A 28 -49.95 -46.58 -25.64
CA ARG A 28 -49.10 -45.78 -24.74
C ARG A 28 -47.73 -45.53 -25.35
N ARG A 29 -47.15 -46.52 -26.02
CA ARG A 29 -45.88 -46.36 -26.74
C ARG A 29 -45.99 -45.26 -27.79
N ALA A 30 -47.04 -45.28 -28.61
CA ALA A 30 -47.29 -44.25 -29.62
C ALA A 30 -47.50 -42.85 -29.02
N VAL A 31 -48.25 -42.72 -27.93
CA VAL A 31 -48.46 -41.43 -27.24
C VAL A 31 -47.16 -40.90 -26.64
N THR A 32 -46.37 -41.76 -26.00
CA THR A 32 -45.08 -41.38 -25.39
C THR A 32 -44.10 -40.90 -26.45
N THR A 33 -44.06 -41.53 -27.63
CA THR A 33 -43.22 -41.07 -28.75
C THR A 33 -43.64 -39.71 -29.29
N VAL A 34 -44.94 -39.42 -29.33
CA VAL A 34 -45.42 -38.10 -29.77
C VAL A 34 -45.09 -37.02 -28.73
N ILE A 35 -45.17 -37.36 -27.44
CA ILE A 35 -44.79 -36.44 -26.36
C ILE A 35 -43.29 -36.15 -26.39
N LEU A 36 -42.45 -37.17 -26.59
CA LEU A 36 -40.99 -37.00 -26.71
C LEU A 36 -40.61 -36.12 -27.90
N GLU A 37 -41.25 -36.32 -29.05
CA GLU A 37 -41.07 -35.47 -30.23
C GLU A 37 -41.51 -34.02 -29.98
N ASN A 38 -42.64 -33.82 -29.28
CA ASN A 38 -43.09 -32.48 -28.92
C ASN A 38 -42.18 -31.81 -27.87
N GLN A 39 -41.59 -32.58 -26.96
CA GLN A 39 -40.61 -32.07 -26.00
C GLN A 39 -39.30 -31.66 -26.68
N GLU A 40 -38.81 -32.45 -27.64
CA GLU A 40 -37.64 -32.06 -28.44
C GLU A 40 -37.91 -30.78 -29.24
N LYS A 41 -39.08 -30.68 -29.89
CA LYS A 41 -39.49 -29.47 -30.62
C LYS A 41 -39.61 -28.26 -29.71
N ALA A 42 -40.23 -28.41 -28.54
CA ALA A 42 -40.33 -27.34 -27.56
C ALA A 42 -38.93 -26.90 -27.06
N MET A 43 -38.02 -27.84 -26.79
CA MET A 43 -36.64 -27.51 -26.41
C MET A 43 -35.86 -26.85 -27.56
N SER A 44 -36.16 -27.19 -28.82
CA SER A 44 -35.59 -26.54 -29.99
C SER A 44 -36.12 -25.12 -30.20
N GLU A 45 -37.43 -24.91 -29.99
CA GLU A 45 -38.09 -23.62 -30.09
C GLU A 45 -37.67 -22.68 -28.95
N ASP A 46 -37.58 -23.17 -27.72
CA ASP A 46 -37.06 -22.43 -26.56
C ASP A 46 -35.59 -22.02 -26.76
N ARG A 47 -34.79 -22.90 -27.40
CA ARG A 47 -33.40 -22.61 -27.76
C ARG A 47 -33.29 -21.51 -28.83
N GLU A 48 -34.25 -21.45 -29.76
CA GLU A 48 -34.32 -20.40 -30.79
C GLU A 48 -34.79 -19.06 -30.21
N PHE A 49 -35.65 -19.08 -29.18
CA PHE A 49 -36.11 -17.89 -28.46
C PHE A 49 -35.02 -17.26 -27.56
N LEU A 50 -34.06 -18.04 -27.09
CA LEU A 50 -32.96 -17.59 -26.22
C LEU A 50 -31.70 -17.08 -26.96
N GLY A 51 -31.66 -17.10 -28.30
CA GLY A 51 -30.47 -16.78 -29.09
C GLY A 51 -30.58 -15.49 -29.92
N GLU A 52 -30.28 -14.32 -29.36
CA GLU A 52 -30.13 -13.08 -30.17
C GLU A 52 -28.81 -13.04 -30.98
N ALA A 53 -27.95 -14.05 -30.81
CA ALA A 53 -26.74 -14.23 -31.62
C ALA A 53 -26.55 -15.71 -31.98
N THR A 54 -26.19 -15.98 -33.25
CA THR A 54 -25.78 -17.33 -33.68
C THR A 54 -24.58 -17.80 -32.84
N PRO A 55 -24.62 -19.01 -32.25
CA PRO A 55 -23.49 -19.52 -31.46
C PRO A 55 -22.21 -19.58 -32.30
N ALA A 56 -21.11 -19.03 -31.79
CA ALA A 56 -19.82 -18.94 -32.49
C ALA A 56 -19.22 -20.30 -32.90
N ASN A 57 -19.81 -21.41 -32.45
CA ASN A 57 -19.44 -22.79 -32.77
C ASN A 57 -20.24 -23.40 -33.94
N ALA A 58 -21.01 -22.62 -34.72
CA ALA A 58 -21.73 -23.14 -35.87
C ALA A 58 -20.75 -23.55 -37.01
N THR A 59 -20.54 -24.87 -37.19
CA THR A 59 -19.64 -25.42 -38.23
C THR A 59 -20.31 -25.64 -39.60
N GLY A 60 -21.40 -24.96 -39.90
CA GLY A 60 -22.18 -25.19 -41.13
C GLY A 60 -23.11 -26.42 -41.04
N ALA A 61 -23.92 -26.60 -42.08
CA ALA A 61 -25.23 -27.26 -42.07
C ALA A 61 -25.36 -28.64 -41.36
N ASN A 62 -26.44 -28.77 -40.58
CA ASN A 62 -27.04 -29.98 -40.01
C ASN A 62 -26.19 -30.82 -39.04
N ILE A 63 -25.24 -30.21 -38.32
CA ILE A 63 -24.55 -30.88 -37.20
C ILE A 63 -24.92 -30.16 -35.91
N ALA A 64 -25.61 -30.87 -35.01
CA ALA A 64 -25.83 -30.41 -33.65
C ALA A 64 -24.50 -30.47 -32.89
N ASN A 65 -23.89 -29.32 -32.69
CA ASN A 65 -22.66 -29.22 -31.92
C ASN A 65 -22.99 -29.25 -30.42
N TRP A 66 -22.14 -29.94 -29.65
CA TRP A 66 -22.22 -29.90 -28.19
C TRP A 66 -21.97 -28.48 -27.71
N ASP A 67 -22.76 -28.06 -26.72
CA ASP A 67 -22.51 -26.81 -26.04
C ASP A 67 -21.09 -26.84 -25.47
N PRO A 68 -20.26 -25.82 -25.77
CA PRO A 68 -18.88 -25.81 -25.30
C PRO A 68 -18.86 -25.84 -23.78
N ILE A 69 -18.03 -26.71 -23.21
CA ILE A 69 -17.80 -26.77 -21.77
C ILE A 69 -17.22 -25.42 -21.35
N LEU A 70 -17.98 -24.67 -20.55
CA LEU A 70 -17.56 -23.37 -20.05
C LEU A 70 -16.36 -23.56 -19.12
N ILE A 71 -15.22 -22.98 -19.51
CA ILE A 71 -14.03 -22.91 -18.65
C ILE A 71 -14.35 -21.91 -17.52
N SER A 72 -14.03 -22.28 -16.28
CA SER A 72 -14.27 -21.44 -15.11
C SER A 72 -13.71 -20.04 -15.27
N LEU A 73 -14.46 -19.03 -14.82
CA LEU A 73 -14.05 -17.63 -14.90
C LEU A 73 -12.81 -17.38 -14.02
N VAL A 74 -11.76 -16.78 -14.58
CA VAL A 74 -10.54 -16.41 -13.84
C VAL A 74 -10.66 -14.95 -13.41
N ARG A 75 -10.31 -14.68 -12.14
CA ARG A 75 -10.25 -13.32 -11.58
C ARG A 75 -8.84 -12.78 -11.61
N ARG A 76 -8.72 -11.45 -11.69
CA ARG A 76 -7.43 -10.78 -11.45
C ARG A 76 -7.09 -10.85 -9.97
N ALA A 77 -5.85 -11.20 -9.64
CA ALA A 77 -5.37 -11.20 -8.26
C ALA A 77 -5.36 -9.77 -7.69
N MET A 78 -5.80 -9.63 -6.44
CA MET A 78 -5.72 -8.37 -5.71
C MET A 78 -4.31 -8.27 -5.08
N PRO A 79 -3.58 -7.15 -5.27
CA PRO A 79 -2.27 -6.99 -4.64
C PRO A 79 -2.36 -6.91 -3.12
N SER A 80 -1.32 -7.37 -2.43
CA SER A 80 -1.23 -7.27 -0.97
C SER A 80 -1.12 -5.82 -0.49
N LEU A 81 -1.81 -5.50 0.60
CA LEU A 81 -1.87 -4.15 1.19
C LEU A 81 -0.70 -3.96 2.16
N ILE A 82 0.03 -2.84 2.08
CA ILE A 82 1.20 -2.57 2.93
C ILE A 82 1.02 -1.39 3.90
N ALA A 83 0.02 -0.54 3.68
CA ALA A 83 -0.14 0.74 4.36
C ALA A 83 -0.11 0.63 5.89
N TYR A 84 -0.74 -0.39 6.46
CA TYR A 84 -0.86 -0.53 7.91
C TYR A 84 0.45 -0.89 8.62
N ASP A 85 1.39 -1.50 7.90
CA ASP A 85 2.70 -1.83 8.46
C ASP A 85 3.62 -0.60 8.51
N ILE A 86 3.45 0.32 7.56
CA ILE A 86 4.33 1.48 7.34
C ILE A 86 3.86 2.77 8.03
N CYS A 87 2.56 2.94 8.32
CA CYS A 87 2.05 4.07 9.09
C CYS A 87 1.64 3.70 10.52
N GLY A 88 1.47 4.69 11.39
CA GLY A 88 0.83 4.50 12.70
C GLY A 88 -0.69 4.40 12.52
N VAL A 89 -1.35 3.52 13.27
CA VAL A 89 -2.82 3.39 13.21
C VAL A 89 -3.43 3.86 14.53
N GLN A 90 -4.35 4.81 14.46
CA GLN A 90 -5.05 5.33 15.63
C GLN A 90 -6.56 5.43 15.37
N PRO A 91 -7.36 4.44 15.79
CA PRO A 91 -8.79 4.50 15.60
C PRO A 91 -9.41 5.68 16.36
N MET A 92 -10.36 6.35 15.72
CA MET A 92 -11.06 7.51 16.29
C MET A 92 -12.41 7.07 16.86
N THR A 93 -12.78 7.60 18.03
CA THR A 93 -14.10 7.39 18.65
C THR A 93 -15.11 8.46 18.29
N GLY A 94 -14.66 9.58 17.69
CA GLY A 94 -15.50 10.65 17.17
C GLY A 94 -14.99 11.15 15.81
N PRO A 95 -15.78 11.94 15.08
CA PRO A 95 -15.45 12.36 13.71
C PRO A 95 -14.28 13.36 13.64
N THR A 96 -13.93 13.98 14.78
CA THR A 96 -12.78 14.88 14.91
C THR A 96 -11.92 14.47 16.09
N GLY A 97 -10.60 14.51 15.91
CA GLY A 97 -9.60 14.22 16.92
C GLY A 97 -8.65 15.40 17.08
N LEU A 98 -8.11 15.58 18.28
CA LEU A 98 -7.10 16.58 18.58
C LEU A 98 -5.80 15.86 18.95
N ILE A 99 -4.71 16.22 18.29
CA ILE A 99 -3.36 15.78 18.63
C ILE A 99 -2.66 16.93 19.33
N PHE A 100 -2.10 16.65 20.50
CA PHE A 100 -1.33 17.61 21.28
C PHE A 100 0.16 17.25 21.25
N ALA A 101 1.01 18.24 21.08
CA ALA A 101 2.46 18.10 21.16
C ALA A 101 3.03 19.11 22.15
N MET A 102 3.82 18.64 23.09
CA MET A 102 4.54 19.50 24.03
C MET A 102 5.97 19.72 23.53
N LYS A 103 6.39 20.98 23.44
CA LYS A 103 7.77 21.36 23.10
C LYS A 103 8.39 22.14 24.25
N ALA A 104 9.61 21.79 24.63
CA ALA A 104 10.41 22.56 25.57
C ALA A 104 11.05 23.75 24.86
N ARG A 105 10.99 24.94 25.45
CA ARG A 105 11.37 26.21 24.85
C ARG A 105 12.31 26.97 25.79
N TYR A 106 13.30 27.65 25.23
CA TYR A 106 14.17 28.55 25.99
C TYR A 106 13.49 29.91 26.23
N THR A 107 13.69 30.49 27.42
CA THR A 107 13.29 31.85 27.82
C THR A 107 11.79 32.10 27.92
N SER A 108 11.00 31.67 26.95
CA SER A 108 9.54 31.87 26.91
C SER A 108 8.87 30.84 26.03
N GLN A 109 7.54 30.80 26.05
CA GLN A 109 6.74 29.90 25.19
C GLN A 109 6.96 30.13 23.69
N ALA A 110 7.43 31.32 23.28
CA ALA A 110 7.73 31.66 21.90
C ALA A 110 9.22 31.51 21.53
N GLY A 111 10.07 31.09 22.46
CA GLY A 111 11.50 30.97 22.24
C GLY A 111 11.91 29.77 21.38
N ASN A 112 13.22 29.61 21.20
CA ASN A 112 13.79 28.48 20.45
C ASN A 112 13.52 27.15 21.18
N GLU A 113 13.25 26.08 20.43
CA GLU A 113 13.03 24.75 20.97
C GLU A 113 14.34 24.14 21.51
N ALA A 114 14.30 23.62 22.74
CA ALA A 114 15.49 23.20 23.48
C ALA A 114 15.99 21.79 23.14
N LEU A 115 15.10 20.89 22.72
CA LEU A 115 15.40 19.45 22.57
C LEU A 115 15.60 19.00 21.11
N PHE A 116 15.58 19.94 20.16
CA PHE A 116 15.72 19.63 18.74
C PHE A 116 17.12 19.96 18.20
N ASN A 117 17.52 21.22 18.38
CA ASN A 117 18.85 21.71 18.00
C ASN A 117 19.91 21.29 19.02
N GLU A 118 21.17 21.55 18.69
CA GLU A 118 22.26 21.44 19.66
C GLU A 118 21.97 22.30 20.90
N ALA A 119 22.37 21.78 22.07
CA ALA A 119 22.05 22.39 23.34
C ALA A 119 22.96 23.59 23.66
N ASN A 120 22.31 24.70 24.05
CA ASN A 120 22.83 25.90 24.72
C ASN A 120 23.95 25.68 25.76
N THR A 121 25.25 25.57 25.43
CA THR A 121 26.29 25.31 26.47
C THR A 121 26.45 26.44 27.48
N ALA A 122 26.00 27.65 27.15
CA ALA A 122 26.01 28.81 28.02
C ALA A 122 24.63 29.17 28.62
N PHE A 123 23.55 28.51 28.21
CA PHE A 123 22.19 28.96 28.55
C PHE A 123 21.96 29.03 30.07
N ALA A 124 22.34 27.98 30.81
CA ALA A 124 22.15 27.91 32.27
C ALA A 124 23.10 28.79 33.08
N MET A 125 24.13 29.36 32.45
CA MET A 125 25.15 30.21 33.10
C MET A 125 25.07 31.67 32.66
N GLN A 126 24.23 31.97 31.67
CA GLN A 126 24.02 33.33 31.21
C GLN A 126 23.26 34.13 32.26
N LYS A 127 23.89 35.22 32.68
CA LYS A 127 23.18 36.41 33.12
C LYS A 127 22.16 36.78 32.04
N ALA A 128 20.93 37.13 32.43
CA ALA A 128 19.87 37.46 31.49
C ALA A 128 20.37 38.39 30.36
N GLY A 129 20.41 37.89 29.12
CA GLY A 129 20.84 38.63 27.94
C GLY A 129 22.25 38.36 27.38
N GLY A 130 22.99 37.34 27.84
CA GLY A 130 24.22 36.91 27.16
C GLY A 130 23.94 36.18 25.83
N THR A 131 24.69 36.47 24.77
CA THR A 131 24.59 35.75 23.48
C THR A 131 25.66 34.67 23.43
N ALA A 132 25.26 33.40 23.48
CA ALA A 132 26.14 32.30 23.07
C ALA A 132 25.59 31.80 21.74
N THR A 133 26.34 32.09 20.69
CA THR A 133 25.94 31.76 19.34
C THR A 133 26.49 30.38 19.00
N GLN A 134 25.61 29.39 18.88
CA GLN A 134 25.94 28.10 18.30
C GLN A 134 25.63 28.18 16.80
N VAL A 135 26.66 28.35 15.98
CA VAL A 135 26.52 28.60 14.53
C VAL A 135 27.22 27.52 13.69
N GLY A 136 27.93 26.57 14.31
CA GLY A 136 28.65 25.51 13.61
C GLY A 136 27.74 24.38 13.10
N ALA A 137 27.77 24.11 11.79
CA ALA A 137 27.14 22.93 11.19
C ALA A 137 28.14 21.82 10.80
N ASP A 138 29.43 22.16 10.72
CA ASP A 138 30.52 21.25 10.34
C ASP A 138 31.65 21.30 11.38
N VAL A 139 31.88 20.17 12.05
CA VAL A 139 32.85 20.03 13.14
C VAL A 139 34.31 20.06 12.67
N VAL A 140 34.60 20.02 11.36
CA VAL A 140 35.97 19.99 10.84
C VAL A 140 36.34 21.25 10.08
N SER A 141 35.45 21.79 9.23
CA SER A 141 35.77 22.99 8.43
C SER A 141 35.64 24.32 9.20
N ALA A 142 35.01 24.30 10.38
CA ALA A 142 34.67 25.50 11.14
C ALA A 142 35.12 25.47 12.61
N ILE A 143 36.16 24.70 12.99
CA ILE A 143 36.72 24.67 14.36
C ILE A 143 37.42 26.00 14.68
N THR A 144 36.63 27.01 14.95
CA THR A 144 37.07 28.27 15.54
C THR A 144 36.27 28.49 16.82
N THR A 145 36.85 29.18 17.79
CA THR A 145 36.17 29.56 19.03
C THR A 145 34.93 30.43 18.79
N THR A 146 34.76 30.96 17.58
CA THR A 146 33.59 31.73 17.16
C THR A 146 32.42 30.84 16.73
N ASN A 147 32.68 29.67 16.15
CA ASN A 147 31.64 28.80 15.57
C ASN A 147 31.31 27.59 16.46
N TYR A 148 32.31 27.07 17.17
CA TYR A 148 32.18 26.02 18.19
C TYR A 148 32.64 26.54 19.54
N SER A 149 31.96 27.59 20.02
CA SER A 149 32.22 28.13 21.34
C SER A 149 31.71 27.17 22.42
N VAL A 150 32.59 26.84 23.37
CA VAL A 150 32.21 26.12 24.60
C VAL A 150 32.32 27.11 25.75
N GLN A 151 31.27 27.19 26.56
CA GLN A 151 31.30 27.93 27.81
C GLN A 151 31.35 26.96 28.99
N HIS A 152 32.10 27.34 30.03
CA HIS A 152 32.28 26.55 31.24
C HIS A 152 31.36 27.05 32.35
N GLY A 153 30.98 26.21 33.31
CA GLY A 153 30.06 26.57 34.39
C GLY A 153 30.40 27.91 35.07
N MET A 154 29.36 28.59 35.57
CA MET A 154 29.53 29.88 36.24
C MET A 154 30.39 29.78 37.50
N THR A 155 31.12 30.85 37.80
CA THR A 155 31.88 30.95 39.05
C THR A 155 30.94 30.95 40.25
N THR A 156 31.41 30.44 41.40
CA THR A 156 30.64 30.41 42.65
C THR A 156 30.14 31.80 43.03
N THR A 157 30.95 32.84 42.86
CA THR A 157 30.57 34.24 43.12
C THR A 157 29.40 34.70 42.25
N THR A 158 29.37 34.34 40.97
CA THR A 158 28.23 34.67 40.09
C THR A 158 27.00 33.85 40.46
N ALA A 159 27.17 32.58 40.80
CA ALA A 159 26.08 31.68 41.18
C ALA A 159 25.39 32.11 42.48
N GLU A 160 26.15 32.50 43.50
CA GLU A 160 25.64 33.02 44.78
C GLU A 160 24.92 34.36 44.62
N GLY A 161 25.24 35.12 43.57
CA GLY A 161 24.58 36.37 43.23
C GLY A 161 23.22 36.21 42.55
N LEU A 162 22.90 35.02 42.03
CA LEU A 162 21.65 34.76 41.30
C LEU A 162 20.40 34.92 42.19
N GLY A 163 19.32 35.42 41.61
CA GLY A 163 18.06 35.69 42.31
C GLY A 163 18.10 36.93 43.21
N ASN A 164 19.18 37.72 43.21
CA ASN A 164 19.26 38.95 44.00
C ASN A 164 18.19 39.97 43.57
N ALA A 165 17.28 40.29 44.48
CA ALA A 165 16.15 41.19 44.27
C ALA A 165 16.56 42.66 44.00
N TYR A 166 17.78 43.08 44.34
CA TYR A 166 18.27 44.45 44.11
C TYR A 166 18.73 44.69 42.66
N THR A 167 19.08 43.63 41.92
CA THR A 167 19.52 43.72 40.52
C THR A 167 18.87 42.61 39.67
N PRO A 168 17.52 42.62 39.56
CA PRO A 168 16.75 41.50 39.02
C PRO A 168 17.04 41.21 37.54
N THR A 169 17.32 42.25 36.73
CA THR A 169 17.67 42.07 35.30
C THR A 169 19.10 41.54 35.12
N VAL A 170 19.94 41.63 36.15
CA VAL A 170 21.38 41.35 36.06
C VAL A 170 21.75 40.01 36.69
N ASN A 171 21.00 39.53 37.67
CA ASN A 171 21.27 38.25 38.31
C ASN A 171 20.05 37.31 38.24
N ALA A 172 19.21 37.42 37.23
CA ALA A 172 18.12 36.46 37.02
C ALA A 172 18.64 35.07 36.65
N PHE A 173 17.90 34.05 37.08
CA PHE A 173 18.07 32.69 36.57
C PHE A 173 17.66 32.63 35.09
N ALA A 174 18.31 31.76 34.33
CA ALA A 174 17.81 31.40 33.01
C ALA A 174 16.53 30.58 33.14
N GLU A 175 15.50 30.95 32.39
CA GLU A 175 14.18 30.34 32.48
C GLU A 175 13.90 29.45 31.27
N MET A 176 13.24 28.32 31.49
CA MET A 176 12.71 27.47 30.44
C MET A 176 11.20 27.43 30.53
N ALA A 177 10.56 27.31 29.38
CA ALA A 177 9.12 27.19 29.27
C ALA A 177 8.76 25.93 28.46
N PHE A 178 7.49 25.56 28.46
CA PHE A 178 6.95 24.61 27.50
C PHE A 178 5.78 25.24 26.76
N SER A 179 5.61 24.85 25.50
CA SER A 179 4.46 25.22 24.67
C SER A 179 3.71 23.94 24.30
N ILE A 180 2.38 23.96 24.41
CA ILE A 180 1.52 22.88 23.93
C ILE A 180 0.90 23.32 22.60
N GLU A 181 1.30 22.67 21.53
CA GLU A 181 0.73 22.86 20.20
C GLU A 181 -0.42 21.85 19.98
N LYS A 182 -1.46 22.26 19.24
CA LYS A 182 -2.59 21.40 18.88
C LYS A 182 -2.73 21.30 17.37
N SER A 183 -3.08 20.12 16.89
CA SER A 183 -3.50 19.86 15.51
C SER A 183 -4.83 19.12 15.50
N THR A 184 -5.72 19.51 14.58
CA THR A 184 -7.04 18.90 14.40
C THR A 184 -7.00 17.90 13.26
N VAL A 185 -7.50 16.69 13.49
CA VAL A 185 -7.72 15.65 12.48
C VAL A 185 -9.21 15.47 12.30
N THR A 186 -9.70 15.52 11.07
CA THR A 186 -11.12 15.34 10.74
C THR A 186 -11.26 14.16 9.79
N ALA A 187 -12.16 13.23 10.12
CA ALA A 187 -12.44 12.07 9.28
C ALA A 187 -13.07 12.49 7.94
N ARG A 188 -12.70 11.78 6.88
CA ARG A 188 -13.28 11.92 5.53
C ARG A 188 -13.94 10.60 5.11
N SER A 189 -14.96 10.68 4.26
CA SER A 189 -15.74 9.53 3.80
C SER A 189 -15.36 9.08 2.39
N ARG A 190 -15.59 7.79 2.11
CA ARG A 190 -15.53 7.15 0.79
C ARG A 190 -16.77 6.28 0.64
N ALA A 191 -17.34 6.23 -0.56
CA ALA A 191 -18.49 5.40 -0.87
C ALA A 191 -18.46 4.99 -2.34
N LEU A 192 -18.80 3.73 -2.63
CA LEU A 192 -18.99 3.21 -3.98
C LEU A 192 -20.36 2.54 -4.07
N LYS A 193 -20.94 2.57 -5.27
CA LYS A 193 -22.24 1.96 -5.58
C LYS A 193 -22.06 1.00 -6.74
N ALA A 194 -22.64 -0.19 -6.62
CA ALA A 194 -22.88 -1.09 -7.74
C ALA A 194 -24.38 -1.27 -7.93
N GLU A 195 -24.79 -1.43 -9.18
CA GLU A 195 -26.14 -1.77 -9.57
C GLU A 195 -26.08 -3.06 -10.38
N TYR A 196 -27.05 -3.95 -10.17
CA TYR A 196 -27.23 -5.15 -10.97
C TYR A 196 -28.71 -5.34 -11.28
N THR A 197 -29.00 -5.93 -12.44
CA THR A 197 -30.37 -6.30 -12.81
C THR A 197 -30.69 -7.70 -12.31
N MET A 198 -31.96 -7.99 -12.05
CA MET A 198 -32.39 -9.32 -11.63
C MET A 198 -32.14 -10.36 -12.72
N GLU A 199 -32.28 -9.98 -13.98
CA GLU A 199 -31.95 -10.83 -15.14
C GLU A 199 -30.48 -11.22 -15.14
N LEU A 200 -29.57 -10.26 -14.94
CA LEU A 200 -28.14 -10.54 -14.86
C LEU A 200 -27.82 -11.45 -13.67
N ALA A 201 -28.44 -11.22 -12.51
CA ALA A 201 -28.22 -12.08 -11.34
C ALA A 201 -28.72 -13.52 -11.56
N GLN A 202 -29.85 -13.68 -12.24
CA GLN A 202 -30.39 -15.00 -12.59
C GLN A 202 -29.49 -15.72 -13.60
N ASP A 203 -29.06 -15.04 -14.65
CA ASP A 203 -28.17 -15.59 -15.68
C ASP A 203 -26.81 -16.00 -15.11
N LEU A 204 -26.18 -15.10 -14.34
CA LEU A 204 -24.88 -15.33 -13.73
C LEU A 204 -24.94 -16.52 -12.74
N LYS A 205 -26.06 -16.70 -12.04
CA LYS A 205 -26.29 -17.85 -11.17
C LYS A 205 -26.54 -19.15 -11.95
N ALA A 206 -27.31 -19.08 -13.04
CA ALA A 206 -27.67 -20.25 -13.85
C ALA A 206 -26.48 -20.80 -14.65
N ILE A 207 -25.67 -19.90 -15.22
CA ILE A 207 -24.53 -20.27 -16.08
C ILE A 207 -23.25 -20.48 -15.28
N HIS A 208 -22.90 -19.55 -14.39
CA HIS A 208 -21.60 -19.56 -13.71
C HIS A 208 -21.66 -20.06 -12.25
N GLY A 209 -22.85 -20.30 -11.71
CA GLY A 209 -23.02 -20.73 -10.30
C GLY A 209 -22.59 -19.68 -9.29
N LEU A 210 -22.44 -18.43 -9.71
CA LEU A 210 -21.94 -17.32 -8.90
C LEU A 210 -23.11 -16.41 -8.48
N ASP A 211 -22.99 -15.81 -7.30
CA ASP A 211 -23.95 -14.83 -6.79
C ASP A 211 -23.48 -13.40 -7.09
N ALA A 212 -24.22 -12.71 -7.96
CA ALA A 212 -23.90 -11.36 -8.40
C ALA A 212 -23.82 -10.36 -7.23
N GLU A 213 -24.65 -10.51 -6.19
CA GLU A 213 -24.64 -9.61 -5.02
C GLU A 213 -23.32 -9.76 -4.24
N THR A 214 -22.95 -11.00 -3.93
CA THR A 214 -21.71 -11.31 -3.21
C THR A 214 -20.47 -10.89 -4.01
N GLU A 215 -20.46 -11.11 -5.32
CA GLU A 215 -19.32 -10.73 -6.17
C GLU A 215 -19.13 -9.22 -6.25
N LEU A 216 -20.20 -8.46 -6.44
CA LEU A 216 -20.12 -7.00 -6.47
C LEU A 216 -19.72 -6.44 -5.10
N ALA A 217 -20.25 -6.99 -4.00
CA ALA A 217 -19.84 -6.57 -2.65
C ALA A 217 -18.34 -6.79 -2.40
N ASN A 218 -17.79 -7.91 -2.86
CA ASN A 218 -16.36 -8.22 -2.77
C ASN A 218 -15.51 -7.27 -3.61
N ILE A 219 -15.93 -6.94 -4.84
CA ILE A 219 -15.21 -5.99 -5.70
C ILE A 219 -15.19 -4.59 -5.07
N LEU A 220 -16.34 -4.11 -4.59
CA LEU A 220 -16.44 -2.77 -4.00
C LEU A 220 -15.62 -2.64 -2.71
N SER A 221 -15.69 -3.64 -1.83
CA SER A 221 -14.92 -3.63 -0.58
C SER A 221 -13.41 -3.69 -0.84
N ALA A 222 -12.97 -4.56 -1.77
CA ALA A 222 -11.58 -4.63 -2.17
C ALA A 222 -11.07 -3.34 -2.80
N GLU A 223 -11.87 -2.69 -3.66
CA GLU A 223 -11.48 -1.43 -4.29
C GLU A 223 -11.30 -0.32 -3.26
N ILE A 224 -12.22 -0.16 -2.31
CA ILE A 224 -12.09 0.85 -1.24
C ILE A 224 -10.82 0.62 -0.42
N LEU A 225 -10.49 -0.64 -0.08
CA LEU A 225 -9.26 -0.96 0.64
C LEU A 225 -8.01 -0.67 -0.20
N ALA A 226 -8.02 -1.00 -1.49
CA ALA A 226 -6.92 -0.70 -2.40
C ALA A 226 -6.71 0.82 -2.55
N GLU A 227 -7.79 1.60 -2.66
CA GLU A 227 -7.73 3.05 -2.71
C GLU A 227 -7.15 3.66 -1.42
N ILE A 228 -7.59 3.19 -0.24
CA ILE A 228 -7.06 3.64 1.06
C ILE A 228 -5.57 3.34 1.15
N ASN A 229 -5.16 2.12 0.80
CA ASN A 229 -3.76 1.73 0.82
C ASN A 229 -2.92 2.61 -0.13
N ARG A 230 -3.43 2.89 -1.33
CA ARG A 230 -2.72 3.73 -2.29
C ARG A 230 -2.67 5.21 -1.87
N GLU A 231 -3.72 5.72 -1.21
CA GLU A 231 -3.72 7.06 -0.62
C GLU A 231 -2.60 7.20 0.41
N VAL A 232 -2.47 6.26 1.34
CA VAL A 232 -1.41 6.28 2.37
C VAL A 232 -0.04 6.28 1.72
N ILE A 233 0.22 5.36 0.78
CA ILE A 233 1.52 5.25 0.09
C ILE A 233 1.84 6.53 -0.70
N ARG A 234 0.88 7.09 -1.45
CA ARG A 234 1.09 8.33 -2.19
C ARG A 234 1.31 9.53 -1.28
N THR A 235 0.65 9.57 -0.13
CA THR A 235 0.88 10.62 0.88
C THR A 235 2.30 10.56 1.42
N ILE A 236 2.84 9.34 1.65
CA ILE A 236 4.25 9.17 2.02
C ILE A 236 5.16 9.77 0.94
N TYR A 237 4.92 9.49 -0.34
CA TYR A 237 5.75 10.03 -1.42
C TYR A 237 5.73 11.56 -1.51
N ILE A 238 4.56 12.19 -1.31
CA ILE A 238 4.42 13.65 -1.39
C ILE A 238 5.04 14.35 -0.16
N THR A 239 4.98 13.72 1.02
CA THR A 239 5.48 14.30 2.27
C THR A 239 6.95 13.98 2.55
N SER A 240 7.52 13.02 1.83
CA SER A 240 8.92 12.64 1.94
C SER A 240 9.86 13.76 1.48
N LYS A 241 10.99 13.92 2.17
CA LYS A 241 12.07 14.82 1.73
C LYS A 241 12.96 14.10 0.72
N ASN A 242 13.50 14.83 -0.26
CA ASN A 242 14.45 14.26 -1.21
C ASN A 242 15.74 13.81 -0.50
N GLY A 243 16.10 12.53 -0.66
CA GLY A 243 17.38 11.97 -0.21
C GLY A 243 18.54 12.37 -1.11
N ALA A 244 19.71 11.73 -0.92
CA ALA A 244 20.87 11.89 -1.81
C ALA A 244 21.23 13.35 -2.15
N GLN A 245 21.41 14.19 -1.12
CA GLN A 245 21.64 15.65 -1.30
C GLN A 245 23.12 16.03 -1.42
N THR A 246 24.05 15.12 -1.17
CA THR A 246 25.49 15.45 -1.04
C THR A 246 26.32 14.25 -1.47
N ASN A 247 27.49 14.49 -2.06
CA ASN A 247 28.35 13.45 -2.68
C ASN A 247 27.64 12.67 -3.80
N VAL A 248 26.82 13.38 -4.58
CA VAL A 248 26.19 12.88 -5.81
C VAL A 248 26.33 13.93 -6.90
N THR A 249 26.30 13.51 -8.16
CA THR A 249 26.44 14.38 -9.32
C THR A 249 25.23 15.29 -9.47
N THR A 250 24.03 14.76 -9.20
CA THR A 250 22.78 15.53 -9.24
C THR A 250 22.02 15.34 -7.92
N ALA A 251 21.78 16.43 -7.20
CA ALA A 251 21.08 16.37 -5.92
C ALA A 251 19.68 15.78 -6.06
N GLY A 252 19.34 14.81 -5.20
CA GLY A 252 18.07 14.10 -5.23
C GLY A 252 18.06 12.82 -6.08
N THR A 253 19.14 12.55 -6.83
CA THR A 253 19.29 11.34 -7.64
C THR A 253 20.62 10.67 -7.34
N PHE A 254 20.61 9.36 -7.14
CA PHE A 254 21.82 8.57 -7.01
C PHE A 254 22.05 7.81 -8.32
N ASP A 255 23.04 8.25 -9.09
CA ASP A 255 23.41 7.61 -10.35
C ASP A 255 24.44 6.49 -10.08
N LEU A 256 24.08 5.26 -10.46
CA LEU A 256 24.94 4.09 -10.28
C LEU A 256 26.25 4.18 -11.07
N ASP A 257 26.29 4.92 -12.17
CA ASP A 257 27.49 5.02 -13.02
C ASP A 257 28.46 6.10 -12.55
N THR A 258 27.96 7.21 -12.01
CA THR A 258 28.80 8.35 -11.60
C THR A 258 29.03 8.44 -10.09
N ASP A 259 28.05 8.07 -9.27
CA ASP A 259 28.05 8.39 -7.83
C ASP A 259 28.49 7.21 -6.95
N SER A 260 28.43 5.98 -7.47
CA SER A 260 28.75 4.78 -6.68
C SER A 260 30.25 4.46 -6.61
N GLY A 261 31.08 5.10 -7.43
CA GLY A 261 32.54 4.90 -7.50
C GLY A 261 32.99 3.50 -7.94
N GLY A 262 32.06 2.54 -8.09
CA GLY A 262 32.33 1.15 -8.44
C GLY A 262 32.50 0.94 -9.94
N ARG A 263 33.43 0.06 -10.33
CA ARG A 263 33.64 -0.30 -11.73
C ARG A 263 32.73 -1.45 -12.15
N TRP A 264 32.47 -2.38 -11.24
CA TRP A 264 31.61 -3.55 -11.48
C TRP A 264 30.26 -3.39 -10.77
N SER A 265 29.20 -3.97 -11.33
CA SER A 265 27.82 -3.76 -10.84
C SER A 265 27.62 -4.08 -9.36
N VAL A 266 28.34 -5.07 -8.82
CA VAL A 266 28.30 -5.42 -7.39
C VAL A 266 28.79 -4.28 -6.51
N GLU A 267 29.88 -3.63 -6.90
CA GLU A 267 30.43 -2.46 -6.19
C GLU A 267 29.45 -1.28 -6.27
N LYS A 268 28.83 -1.09 -7.45
CA LYS A 268 27.84 -0.03 -7.66
C LYS A 268 26.62 -0.18 -6.74
N PHE A 269 26.10 -1.41 -6.62
CA PHE A 269 24.99 -1.71 -5.72
C PHE A 269 25.37 -1.56 -4.24
N LYS A 270 26.60 -1.90 -3.85
CA LYS A 270 27.10 -1.62 -2.50
C LYS A 270 27.19 -0.10 -2.22
N GLY A 271 27.56 0.70 -3.22
CA GLY A 271 27.49 2.17 -3.16
C GLY A 271 26.07 2.68 -2.92
N LEU A 272 25.08 2.11 -3.61
CA LEU A 272 23.65 2.43 -3.39
C LEU A 272 23.20 2.11 -1.96
N MET A 273 23.58 0.93 -1.43
CA MET A 273 23.26 0.56 -0.04
C MET A 273 23.87 1.55 0.97
N PHE A 274 25.09 2.03 0.72
CA PHE A 274 25.71 3.06 1.57
C PHE A 274 24.96 4.40 1.51
N SER A 275 24.51 4.82 0.33
CA SER A 275 23.68 6.03 0.18
C SER A 275 22.39 5.94 1.00
N MET A 276 21.71 4.80 0.96
CA MET A 276 20.50 4.56 1.76
C MET A 276 20.77 4.55 3.26
N GLU A 277 21.89 3.99 3.69
CA GLU A 277 22.31 4.02 5.10
C GLU A 277 22.59 5.45 5.58
N ARG A 278 23.13 6.29 4.70
CA ARG A 278 23.31 7.72 4.96
C ARG A 278 21.97 8.44 5.10
N ASP A 279 21.05 8.24 4.18
CA ASP A 279 19.70 8.83 4.27
C ASP A 279 18.98 8.37 5.56
N ALA A 280 19.12 7.09 5.93
CA ALA A 280 18.58 6.56 7.18
C ALA A 280 19.19 7.24 8.43
N ASN A 281 20.49 7.56 8.41
CA ASN A 281 21.16 8.31 9.48
C ASN A 281 20.65 9.77 9.56
N VAL A 282 20.38 10.40 8.41
CA VAL A 282 19.78 11.76 8.38
C VAL A 282 18.41 11.73 9.06
N ILE A 283 17.58 10.73 8.79
CA ILE A 283 16.29 10.54 9.47
C ILE A 283 16.47 10.44 10.99
N ALA A 284 17.48 9.72 11.47
CA ALA A 284 17.76 9.61 12.91
C ALA A 284 18.06 10.96 13.56
N ARG A 285 18.87 11.78 12.87
CA ARG A 285 19.24 13.11 13.34
C ARG A 285 18.05 14.07 13.32
N ASP A 286 17.28 14.08 12.23
CA ASP A 286 16.14 14.99 12.06
C ASP A 286 14.99 14.64 13.01
N THR A 287 14.70 13.35 13.22
CA THR A 287 13.55 12.94 14.03
C THR A 287 13.88 12.81 15.52
N ARG A 288 15.16 12.57 15.87
CA ARG A 288 15.60 12.22 17.23
C ARG A 288 14.83 11.04 17.85
N ARG A 289 14.31 10.14 17.01
CA ARG A 289 13.58 8.94 17.44
C ARG A 289 14.33 7.66 17.12
N GLY A 290 14.87 7.57 15.91
CA GLY A 290 15.68 6.44 15.52
C GLY A 290 16.06 6.48 14.04
N LYS A 291 16.99 5.59 13.68
CA LYS A 291 17.43 5.42 12.30
C LYS A 291 16.33 4.81 11.45
N GLY A 292 16.19 5.28 10.21
CA GLY A 292 15.21 4.76 9.24
C GLY A 292 15.25 3.23 9.16
N ASN A 293 14.12 2.58 9.37
CA ASN A 293 13.98 1.12 9.54
C ASN A 293 12.97 0.49 8.56
N ILE A 294 12.33 1.31 7.72
CA ILE A 294 11.40 0.89 6.68
C ILE A 294 11.93 1.42 5.35
N LEU A 295 11.81 0.61 4.29
CA LEU A 295 12.12 0.97 2.93
C LEU A 295 10.94 0.61 2.04
N ILE A 296 10.48 1.54 1.22
CA ILE A 296 9.57 1.28 0.11
C ILE A 296 10.35 1.54 -1.18
N CYS A 297 10.46 0.55 -2.05
CA CYS A 297 11.20 0.70 -3.29
C CYS A 297 10.51 0.00 -4.46
N SER A 298 10.99 0.28 -5.67
CA SER A 298 10.61 -0.51 -6.83
C SER A 298 11.20 -1.92 -6.76
N ALA A 299 10.61 -2.84 -7.52
CA ALA A 299 11.09 -4.22 -7.60
C ALA A 299 12.53 -4.34 -8.11
N ASP A 300 12.93 -3.45 -9.03
CA ASP A 300 14.29 -3.45 -9.58
C ASP A 300 15.33 -3.03 -8.53
N VAL A 301 15.00 -2.05 -7.67
CA VAL A 301 15.89 -1.64 -6.57
C VAL A 301 16.00 -2.74 -5.51
N ALA A 302 14.88 -3.39 -5.17
CA ALA A 302 14.91 -4.54 -4.26
C ALA A 302 15.75 -5.69 -4.82
N SER A 303 15.63 -5.96 -6.13
CA SER A 303 16.43 -6.98 -6.81
C SER A 303 17.93 -6.63 -6.79
N ALA A 304 18.28 -5.37 -7.05
CA ALA A 304 19.66 -4.90 -6.98
C ALA A 304 20.29 -5.11 -5.60
N MET A 305 19.52 -4.96 -4.51
CA MET A 305 19.98 -5.23 -3.15
C MET A 305 20.31 -6.70 -2.90
N THR A 306 19.43 -7.62 -3.34
CA THR A 306 19.69 -9.06 -3.19
C THR A 306 20.95 -9.48 -3.94
N MET A 307 21.14 -8.93 -5.15
CA MET A 307 22.29 -9.25 -5.99
C MET A 307 23.60 -8.68 -5.41
N ALA A 308 23.56 -7.59 -4.65
CA ALA A 308 24.72 -7.07 -3.95
C ALA A 308 25.25 -8.03 -2.87
N GLY A 309 24.36 -8.81 -2.22
CA GLY A 309 24.72 -9.79 -1.19
C GLY A 309 25.09 -11.18 -1.73
N LEU A 310 24.46 -11.62 -2.81
CA LEU A 310 24.69 -12.95 -3.41
C LEU A 310 25.98 -13.05 -4.23
N LEU A 311 26.52 -11.93 -4.74
CA LEU A 311 27.68 -11.91 -5.62
C LEU A 311 29.02 -11.66 -4.90
N ASP A 312 29.04 -11.80 -3.57
CA ASP A 312 30.27 -11.73 -2.76
C ASP A 312 30.92 -13.12 -2.61
N TYR A 313 32.21 -13.23 -2.92
CA TYR A 313 32.97 -14.50 -2.90
C TYR A 313 33.28 -15.02 -1.48
N GLN A 314 33.03 -14.25 -0.43
CA GLN A 314 33.09 -14.68 0.97
C GLN A 314 31.79 -14.30 1.70
N SER A 315 30.71 -15.05 1.46
CA SER A 315 29.38 -14.69 1.97
C SER A 315 29.20 -15.02 3.45
N ALA A 316 29.07 -13.97 4.28
CA ALA A 316 28.46 -14.03 5.61
C ALA A 316 27.27 -13.03 5.74
N LEU A 317 26.91 -12.32 4.67
CA LEU A 317 25.73 -11.45 4.63
C LEU A 317 24.55 -12.23 4.04
N GLN A 318 23.69 -12.77 4.91
CA GLN A 318 22.42 -13.36 4.50
C GLN A 318 21.38 -12.26 4.25
N ASP A 319 21.34 -11.73 3.03
CA ASP A 319 20.34 -10.75 2.60
C ASP A 319 19.40 -11.35 1.54
N ASN A 320 18.57 -12.30 1.98
CA ASN A 320 17.64 -13.03 1.12
C ASN A 320 16.28 -12.33 1.06
N LEU A 321 16.12 -11.33 0.18
CA LEU A 321 14.83 -10.70 -0.09
C LEU A 321 14.06 -11.51 -1.14
N ASN A 322 12.80 -11.82 -0.86
CA ASN A 322 11.87 -12.41 -1.82
C ASN A 322 11.22 -11.32 -2.66
N VAL A 323 11.83 -11.00 -3.79
CA VAL A 323 11.35 -9.93 -4.67
C VAL A 323 10.34 -10.49 -5.67
N ASP A 324 9.06 -10.25 -5.40
CA ASP A 324 7.96 -10.49 -6.32
C ASP A 324 7.00 -9.28 -6.33
N SER A 325 6.61 -8.83 -7.51
CA SER A 325 5.67 -7.72 -7.68
C SER A 325 4.20 -8.16 -7.68
N THR A 326 3.94 -9.47 -7.64
CA THR A 326 2.61 -10.06 -7.87
C THR A 326 1.92 -10.47 -6.57
N GLY A 327 2.63 -11.16 -5.67
CA GLY A 327 2.00 -11.83 -4.53
C GLY A 327 2.49 -11.40 -3.14
N ASN A 328 3.72 -10.90 -3.00
CA ASN A 328 4.25 -10.51 -1.69
C ASN A 328 5.00 -9.18 -1.75
N THR A 329 4.31 -8.12 -1.33
CA THR A 329 4.88 -6.78 -1.24
C THR A 329 5.90 -6.62 -0.12
N PHE A 330 5.98 -7.54 0.85
CA PHE A 330 7.07 -7.55 1.84
C PHE A 330 8.21 -8.44 1.37
N ALA A 331 9.30 -7.85 0.92
CA ALA A 331 10.42 -8.59 0.35
C ALA A 331 11.31 -9.21 1.42
N GLY A 332 11.49 -8.57 2.58
CA GLY A 332 12.30 -9.11 3.67
C GLY A 332 12.96 -8.02 4.51
N VAL A 333 14.02 -8.40 5.23
CA VAL A 333 14.76 -7.50 6.10
C VAL A 333 16.22 -7.39 5.65
N LEU A 334 16.58 -6.22 5.12
CA LEU A 334 17.93 -5.88 4.69
C LEU A 334 18.83 -5.58 5.89
N ASN A 335 20.06 -6.12 5.89
CA ASN A 335 21.05 -5.96 6.98
C ASN A 335 20.48 -6.22 8.39
N GLY A 336 19.48 -7.11 8.52
CA GLY A 336 18.84 -7.45 9.79
C GLY A 336 18.04 -6.32 10.46
N ARG A 337 17.81 -5.19 9.78
CA ARG A 337 17.18 -4.00 10.37
C ARG A 337 16.14 -3.31 9.48
N LEU A 338 16.42 -3.17 8.18
CA LEU A 338 15.59 -2.42 7.24
C LEU A 338 14.50 -3.33 6.65
N LYS A 339 13.24 -3.11 7.02
CA LYS A 339 12.10 -3.82 6.41
C LYS A 339 11.86 -3.29 5.00
N VAL A 340 12.05 -4.13 3.99
CA VAL A 340 11.91 -3.78 2.58
C VAL A 340 10.53 -4.17 2.07
N TYR A 341 9.83 -3.18 1.53
CA TYR A 341 8.55 -3.33 0.85
C TYR A 341 8.70 -2.94 -0.62
N VAL A 342 8.15 -3.76 -1.51
CA VAL A 342 8.08 -3.52 -2.95
C VAL A 342 6.75 -2.86 -3.27
N ASP A 343 6.78 -1.70 -3.93
CA ASP A 343 5.58 -1.08 -4.50
C ASP A 343 5.28 -1.71 -5.87
N PRO A 344 4.19 -2.50 -6.01
CA PRO A 344 3.87 -3.17 -7.27
C PRO A 344 3.41 -2.19 -8.35
N TYR A 345 3.07 -0.95 -7.97
CA TYR A 345 2.64 0.11 -8.89
C TYR A 345 3.76 1.11 -9.21
N ALA A 346 5.00 0.82 -8.83
CA ALA A 346 6.15 1.61 -9.24
C ALA A 346 6.20 1.69 -10.77
N ASN A 347 6.30 2.92 -11.32
CA ASN A 347 6.35 3.17 -12.76
C ASN A 347 5.11 2.72 -13.58
N MET A 348 4.00 2.36 -12.94
CA MET A 348 2.73 2.10 -13.63
C MET A 348 1.94 3.40 -13.79
N GLY A 349 1.87 3.92 -15.02
CA GLY A 349 0.98 5.03 -15.38
C GLY A 349 -0.50 4.61 -15.44
N VAL A 350 -1.41 5.59 -15.46
CA VAL A 350 -2.84 5.37 -15.71
C VAL A 350 -3.27 6.20 -16.92
N PRO A 351 -3.69 5.60 -18.05
CA PRO A 351 -3.67 4.16 -18.35
C PRO A 351 -2.24 3.61 -18.46
N TYR A 352 -2.04 2.34 -18.10
CA TYR A 352 -0.74 1.68 -18.27
C TYR A 352 -0.58 1.25 -19.72
N THR A 353 0.31 1.92 -20.45
CA THR A 353 0.63 1.63 -21.87
C THR A 353 2.08 1.20 -22.06
N GLY A 354 2.88 1.18 -20.99
CA GLY A 354 4.29 0.80 -21.02
C GLY A 354 4.49 -0.71 -21.12
N SER A 355 5.63 -1.11 -21.68
CA SER A 355 6.13 -2.50 -21.66
C SER A 355 7.65 -2.46 -21.43
N GLY A 356 8.16 -3.36 -20.59
CA GLY A 356 9.58 -3.46 -20.26
C GLY A 356 10.01 -2.67 -19.01
N ALA A 357 11.31 -2.79 -18.67
CA ALA A 357 11.91 -2.16 -17.50
C ALA A 357 12.08 -0.64 -17.69
N SER A 358 11.85 0.12 -16.62
CA SER A 358 12.05 1.57 -16.57
C SER A 358 13.48 1.90 -16.13
N ALA A 359 14.09 2.91 -16.72
CA ALA A 359 15.38 3.44 -16.24
C ALA A 359 15.22 4.25 -14.93
N ASN A 360 14.05 4.87 -14.73
CA ASN A 360 13.78 5.67 -13.55
C ASN A 360 13.22 4.78 -12.46
N GLN A 361 14.00 4.62 -11.39
CA GLN A 361 13.66 3.80 -10.24
C GLN A 361 13.74 4.66 -8.97
N TYR A 362 13.09 4.23 -7.90
CA TYR A 362 13.08 4.98 -6.66
C TYR A 362 13.15 4.08 -5.42
N TYR A 363 13.59 4.70 -4.34
CA TYR A 363 13.47 4.17 -3.00
C TYR A 363 13.03 5.30 -2.07
N CYS A 364 12.32 4.94 -1.01
CA CYS A 364 11.87 5.83 0.05
C CYS A 364 12.21 5.15 1.38
N VAL A 365 13.09 5.77 2.17
CA VAL A 365 13.43 5.29 3.52
C VAL A 365 12.55 6.05 4.52
N GLY A 366 11.95 5.33 5.46
CA GLY A 366 11.16 5.88 6.55
C GLY A 366 11.57 5.33 7.90
N TYR A 367 11.12 5.99 8.97
CA TYR A 367 11.21 5.51 10.34
C TYR A 367 9.82 5.32 10.93
N LYS A 368 9.60 4.18 11.58
CA LYS A 368 8.44 3.90 12.44
C LYS A 368 8.92 3.19 13.71
N GLY A 369 8.60 3.75 14.87
CA GLY A 369 8.91 3.14 16.16
C GLY A 369 8.05 1.91 16.46
N THR A 370 8.30 1.27 17.60
CA THR A 370 7.49 0.14 18.08
C THR A 370 6.12 0.59 18.59
N SER A 371 6.02 1.83 19.06
CA SER A 371 4.76 2.45 19.48
C SER A 371 3.99 2.95 18.26
N PRO A 372 2.66 2.75 18.19
CA PRO A 372 1.82 3.35 17.15
C PRO A 372 1.91 4.87 17.09
N TYR A 373 2.26 5.52 18.20
CA TYR A 373 2.42 6.97 18.33
C TYR A 373 3.75 7.51 17.77
N ASP A 374 4.71 6.62 17.49
CA ASP A 374 6.03 6.99 16.98
C ASP A 374 6.10 6.75 15.47
N ALA A 375 5.25 7.45 14.72
CA ALA A 375 5.18 7.42 13.27
C ALA A 375 5.07 8.84 12.70
N GLY A 376 5.63 9.06 11.51
CA GLY A 376 5.50 10.34 10.80
C GLY A 376 4.13 10.55 10.14
N LEU A 377 3.38 9.47 9.92
CA LEU A 377 2.06 9.47 9.29
C LEU A 377 1.11 8.57 10.08
N PHE A 378 -0.11 9.04 10.26
CA PHE A 378 -1.17 8.31 10.97
C PHE A 378 -2.35 8.03 10.05
N TYR A 379 -2.80 6.77 10.03
CA TYR A 379 -4.08 6.38 9.49
C TYR A 379 -5.08 6.23 10.64
N CYS A 380 -6.12 7.05 10.63
CA CYS A 380 -7.09 7.12 11.72
C CYS A 380 -8.48 6.70 11.24
N PRO A 381 -8.81 5.38 11.25
CA PRO A 381 -10.12 4.92 10.83
C PRO A 381 -11.19 5.34 11.85
N TYR A 382 -12.38 5.72 11.36
CA TYR A 382 -13.52 6.10 12.20
C TYR A 382 -14.67 5.10 12.07
N VAL A 383 -15.25 4.96 10.88
CA VAL A 383 -16.32 3.99 10.60
C VAL A 383 -15.77 2.89 9.71
N PRO A 384 -15.94 1.60 10.06
CA PRO A 384 -15.56 0.50 9.18
C PRO A 384 -16.47 0.46 7.93
N LEU A 385 -16.12 -0.40 6.97
CA LEU A 385 -16.94 -0.60 5.77
C LEU A 385 -18.38 -0.98 6.16
N GLN A 386 -19.33 -0.12 5.79
CA GLN A 386 -20.76 -0.36 5.98
C GLN A 386 -21.40 -0.66 4.63
N MET A 387 -21.98 -1.86 4.51
CA MET A 387 -22.77 -2.22 3.34
C MET A 387 -24.18 -1.65 3.49
N VAL A 388 -24.64 -0.91 2.48
CA VAL A 388 -26.00 -0.39 2.41
C VAL A 388 -26.67 -0.97 1.19
N ARG A 389 -27.86 -1.55 1.39
CA ARG A 389 -28.69 -2.10 0.32
C ARG A 389 -29.90 -1.21 0.11
N ALA A 390 -30.22 -0.94 -1.14
CA ALA A 390 -31.44 -0.25 -1.56
C ALA A 390 -32.04 -0.97 -2.77
N VAL A 391 -33.37 -1.00 -2.85
CA VAL A 391 -34.12 -1.49 -4.01
C VAL A 391 -34.80 -0.28 -4.64
N GLY A 392 -34.56 -0.04 -5.94
CA GLY A 392 -35.17 1.07 -6.67
C GLY A 392 -36.64 0.79 -6.98
N GLU A 393 -37.47 1.83 -6.98
CA GLU A 393 -38.93 1.72 -7.19
C GLU A 393 -39.34 1.29 -8.61
N ASN A 394 -38.40 1.31 -9.57
CA ASN A 394 -38.62 1.00 -10.98
C ASN A 394 -38.03 -0.35 -11.43
N SER A 395 -37.84 -1.30 -10.50
CA SER A 395 -37.36 -2.65 -10.82
C SER A 395 -38.43 -3.55 -11.41
#